data_AF-A0A966DXX1-F1
#
_entry.id   AF-A0A966DXX1-F1
#
_cell.length_a   1.000
_cell.length_b   1.000
_cell.length_c   1.000
_cell.angle_alpha   90.00
_cell.angle_beta   90.00
_cell.angle_gamma   90.00
#
_symmetry.space_group_name_H-M   'P 1'
#
loop_
_entity.id
_entity.type
_entity.pdbx_description
1 polymer ?
#
loop_
_entity_poly.entity_id
_entity_poly.type
_entity_poly.pdbx_seq_one_letter_code
_entity_poly.pdbx_strand_id
1 'polypeptide(L)' 'MIAILVGLYLYFLLPATAVLFYELYHLTGIGPIYWGYSAFKAGGYYFGVWEYQALACLLVSAAIVVLPALVSKLRRS' A
#
# COMPACT_ATOMS: atom_id res chain seq x y z
N MET A 1 6.26 -14.82 0.98
CA MET A 1 5.66 -14.23 -0.25
C MET A 1 4.84 -12.99 0.04
N ILE A 2 3.91 -13.00 1.01
CA ILE A 2 3.03 -11.84 1.32
C ILE A 2 3.81 -10.53 1.53
N ALA A 3 4.87 -10.53 2.34
CA ALA A 3 5.69 -9.32 2.59
C ALA A 3 6.24 -8.68 1.30
N ILE A 4 6.77 -9.51 0.39
CA ILE A 4 7.33 -9.07 -0.89
C ILE A 4 6.23 -8.46 -1.77
N LEU A 5 5.06 -9.12 -1.83
CA LEU A 5 3.92 -8.62 -2.60
C LEU A 5 3.43 -7.26 -2.09
N VAL A 6 3.38 -7.07 -0.77
CA VAL A 6 2.99 -5.77 -0.18
C VAL A 6 4.01 -4.68 -0.52
N GLY A 7 5.32 -4.97 -0.39
CA GLY A 7 6.36 -4.02 -0.77
C GLY A 7 6.31 -3.60 -2.23
N LEU A 8 6.15 -4.58 -3.14
CA LEU A 8 6.01 -4.32 -4.58
C LEU A 8 4.72 -3.57 -4.91
N TYR A 9 3.61 -3.88 -4.23
CA TYR A 9 2.35 -3.17 -4.40
C TYR A 9 2.49 -1.69 -4.04
N LEU A 10 3.10 -1.39 -2.89
CA LEU A 10 3.33 -0.02 -2.44
C LEU A 10 4.26 0.74 -3.40
N TYR A 11 5.27 0.06 -3.95
CA TYR A 11 6.24 0.71 -4.84
C TYR A 11 5.67 1.00 -6.23
N PHE A 12 4.86 0.09 -6.80
CA PHE A 12 4.47 0.17 -8.21
C PHE A 12 2.96 0.40 -8.45
N LEU A 13 2.08 -0.11 -7.59
CA LEU A 13 0.67 -0.31 -7.96
C LEU A 13 -0.29 0.75 -7.41
N LEU A 14 0.12 1.62 -6.48
CA LEU A 14 -0.78 2.65 -5.93
C LEU A 14 -1.43 3.54 -7.01
N PRO A 15 -0.70 4.04 -8.04
CA PRO A 15 -1.33 4.82 -9.11
C PRO A 15 -2.25 3.97 -10.00
N ALA A 16 -1.91 2.70 -10.24
CA ALA A 16 -2.75 1.79 -11.00
C ALA A 16 -4.07 1.51 -10.27
N THR A 17 -4.03 1.34 -8.95
CA THR A 17 -5.24 1.23 -8.12
C THR A 17 -6.10 2.49 -8.22
N ALA A 18 -5.50 3.69 -8.28
CA ALA A 18 -6.26 4.91 -8.48
C ALA A 18 -7.06 4.89 -9.78
N VAL A 19 -6.47 4.44 -10.89
CA VAL A 19 -7.16 4.31 -12.19
C VAL A 19 -8.35 3.36 -12.09
N LEU A 20 -8.20 2.22 -11.42
CA LEU A 20 -9.31 1.27 -11.22
C LEU A 20 -10.48 1.90 -10.44
N PHE A 21 -10.19 2.65 -9.38
CA PHE A 21 -11.23 3.37 -8.64
C PHE A 21 -11.88 4.48 -9.48
N TYR A 22 -11.11 5.16 -10.33
CA TYR A 22 -11.63 6.17 -11.25
C TYR A 22 -12.65 5.56 -12.22
N GLU A 23 -12.30 4.46 -12.87
CA GLU A 23 -13.18 3.74 -13.79
C GLU A 23 -14.42 3.20 -13.06
N LEU A 24 -14.24 2.60 -11.88
CA LEU A 24 -15.33 2.07 -11.08
C LEU A 24 -16.30 3.16 -10.63
N TYR A 25 -15.79 4.35 -10.27
CA TYR A 25 -16.65 5.49 -9.96
C TYR A 25 -17.46 5.94 -11.18
N HIS A 26 -16.87 5.99 -12.39
CA HIS A 26 -17.59 6.37 -13.60
C HIS A 26 -18.68 5.37 -13.98
N LEU A 27 -18.49 4.09 -13.64
CA LEU A 27 -19.48 3.05 -13.87
C LEU A 27 -20.61 3.05 -12.83
N THR A 28 -20.33 3.41 -11.59
CA THR A 28 -21.28 3.21 -10.47
C THR A 28 -21.87 4.50 -9.92
N GLY A 29 -21.20 5.63 -10.07
CA GLY A 29 -21.58 6.92 -9.46
C GLY A 29 -21.46 6.95 -7.93
N ILE A 30 -20.89 5.92 -7.29
CA ILE A 30 -20.85 5.80 -5.82
C ILE A 30 -19.79 6.75 -5.24
N GLY A 31 -20.23 7.78 -4.51
CA GLY A 31 -19.36 8.80 -3.92
C GLY A 31 -18.14 8.28 -3.15
N PRO A 32 -18.27 7.30 -2.23
CA PRO A 32 -17.13 6.70 -1.54
C PRO A 32 -16.02 6.13 -2.46
N ILE A 33 -16.36 5.67 -3.67
CA ILE A 33 -15.37 5.15 -4.63
C ILE A 33 -14.51 6.29 -5.17
N TYR A 34 -15.09 7.47 -5.38
CA TYR A 34 -14.34 8.67 -5.77
C TYR A 34 -13.34 9.11 -4.68
N TRP A 35 -13.69 8.94 -3.41
CA TRP A 35 -12.75 9.20 -2.31
C TRP A 35 -11.58 8.22 -2.34
N GLY A 36 -11.86 6.94 -2.62
CA GLY A 36 -10.83 5.93 -2.87
C GLY A 36 -9.88 6.34 -4.00
N TYR A 37 -10.41 6.71 -5.16
CA TYR A 37 -9.63 7.26 -6.27
C TYR A 37 -8.74 8.43 -5.81
N SER A 38 -9.32 9.41 -5.13
CA SER A 38 -8.60 10.60 -4.68
C SER A 38 -7.45 10.24 -3.72
N ALA A 39 -7.70 9.33 -2.78
CA ALA A 39 -6.70 8.86 -1.82
C ALA A 39 -5.55 8.10 -2.50
N PHE A 40 -5.85 7.15 -3.40
CA PHE A 40 -4.82 6.40 -4.11
C PHE A 40 -4.05 7.27 -5.12
N LYS A 41 -4.70 8.24 -5.75
CA LYS A 41 -4.05 9.19 -6.66
C LYS A 41 -3.05 10.07 -5.91
N ALA A 42 -3.50 10.72 -4.83
CA ALA A 42 -2.64 11.58 -4.03
C ALA A 42 -1.53 10.76 -3.33
N GLY A 43 -1.90 9.64 -2.71
CA GLY A 43 -0.97 8.73 -2.04
C GLY A 43 0.07 8.19 -2.99
N GLY A 44 -0.33 7.66 -4.16
CA GLY A 44 0.59 7.15 -5.17
C GLY A 44 1.54 8.20 -5.72
N TYR A 45 1.07 9.44 -5.96
CA TYR A 45 1.93 10.54 -6.41
C TYR A 45 2.94 10.95 -5.33
N TYR A 46 2.47 11.36 -4.15
CA TYR A 46 3.34 11.88 -3.10
C TYR A 46 4.27 10.81 -2.53
N PHE A 47 3.80 9.57 -2.40
CA PHE A 47 4.65 8.45 -2.00
C PHE A 47 5.67 8.10 -3.08
N GLY A 48 5.30 8.16 -4.35
CA GLY A 48 6.17 7.85 -5.48
C GLY A 48 7.31 8.84 -5.70
N VAL A 49 7.10 10.13 -5.41
CA VAL A 49 8.16 11.15 -5.50
C VAL A 49 9.00 11.27 -4.22
N TRP A 50 8.63 10.56 -3.17
CA TRP A 50 9.31 10.64 -1.88
C TRP A 50 10.64 9.89 -1.92
N GLU A 51 11.73 10.56 -1.52
CA GLU A 51 13.09 10.00 -1.54
C GLU A 51 13.25 8.70 -0.74
N TYR A 52 12.44 8.52 0.31
CA TYR A 52 12.45 7.32 1.15
C TYR A 52 11.46 6.24 0.71
N GLN A 53 10.81 6.35 -0.46
CA GLN A 53 9.83 5.37 -0.93
C GLN A 53 10.35 3.93 -0.86
N ALA A 54 11.54 3.69 -1.42
CA ALA A 54 12.15 2.36 -1.44
C ALA A 54 12.45 1.85 -0.01
N LEU A 55 13.01 2.70 0.84
CA LEU A 55 13.28 2.38 2.23
C LEU A 55 12.00 2.04 2.99
N ALA A 56 10.94 2.83 2.81
CA ALA A 56 9.64 2.59 3.42
C ALA A 56 9.05 1.25 2.96
N CYS A 57 9.11 0.93 1.66
CA CYS A 57 8.63 -0.36 1.15
C CYS A 57 9.41 -1.54 1.75
N LEU A 58 10.74 -1.41 1.92
CA LEU A 58 11.57 -2.41 2.57
C LEU A 58 11.24 -2.56 4.05
N LEU A 59 11.07 -1.46 4.78
CA LEU A 59 10.73 -1.47 6.21
C LEU A 59 9.35 -2.09 6.45
N VAL A 60 8.34 -1.76 5.63
CA VAL A 60 7.01 -2.39 5.71
C VAL A 60 7.13 -3.90 5.45
N SER A 61 7.87 -4.29 4.41
CA SER A 61 8.09 -5.71 4.09
C SER A 61 8.79 -6.45 5.24
N ALA A 62 9.81 -5.84 5.85
CA ALA A 62 10.52 -6.39 7.00
C ALA A 62 9.60 -6.49 8.22
N ALA A 63 8.81 -5.46 8.52
CA ALA A 63 7.88 -5.43 9.65
C ALA A 63 6.85 -6.56 9.58
N ILE A 64 6.33 -6.87 8.39
CA ILE A 64 5.38 -7.98 8.16
C ILE A 64 5.99 -9.34 8.57
N VAL A 65 7.31 -9.50 8.42
CA VAL A 65 8.01 -10.75 8.78
C VAL A 65 8.46 -10.73 10.25
N VAL A 66 9.03 -9.61 10.69
CA VAL A 66 9.73 -9.50 11.97
C VAL A 66 8.75 -9.37 13.13
N LEU A 67 7.67 -8.58 13.00
CA LEU A 67 6.74 -8.37 14.11
C LEU A 67 6.06 -9.66 14.58
N PRO A 68 5.52 -10.53 13.71
CA PRO A 68 4.94 -11.80 14.16
C PRO A 68 5.99 -12.72 14.81
N ALA A 69 7.20 -12.75 14.26
CA ALA A 69 8.29 -13.54 14.83
C ALA A 69 8.66 -13.06 16.24
N LEU A 70 8.79 -11.74 16.45
CA LEU A 70 9.06 -11.15 17.75
C LEU A 70 7.93 -11.44 18.75
N VAL A 71 6.67 -11.21 18.36
CA VAL A 71 5.51 -11.50 19.22
C VAL A 71 5.47 -12.97 19.62
N SER A 72 5.73 -13.88 18.68
CA SER A 72 5.76 -15.32 18.97
C SER A 72 6.89 -15.69 19.94
N LYS A 73 8.04 -15.02 19.85
CA LYS A 73 9.18 -15.23 20.76
C LYS A 73 8.88 -14.71 22.16
N LEU A 74 8.32 -13.50 22.26
CA LEU A 74 7.90 -12.87 23.51
C LEU A 74 6.82 -13.68 24.23
N ARG A 75 5.88 -14.30 23.51
CA ARG A 75 4.83 -15.14 24.10
C ARG A 75 5.32 -16.50 24.60
N ARG A 76 6.50 -16.96 24.15
CA ARG A 76 7.11 -18.23 24.56
C ARG A 76 8.08 -18.09 25.73
N SER A 77 8.41 -16.86 26.13
CA SER A 77 9.30 -16.54 27.24
C SER A 77 8.52 -16.18 28.50
#